data_AF-A0A6A0AX65-F1
#
_entry.id   AF-A0A6A0AX65-F1
#
_cell.length_a   1.000
_cell.length_b   1.000
_cell.length_c   1.000
_cell.angle_alpha   90.00
_cell.angle_beta   90.00
_cell.angle_gamma   90.00
#
_symmetry.space_group_name_H-M   'P 1'
#
loop_
_entity.id
_entity.type
_entity.pdbx_description
1 polymer ?
#
loop_
_entity_poly.entity_id
_entity_poly.type
_entity_poly.pdbx_seq_one_letter_code
_entity_poly.pdbx_strand_id
1 'polypeptide(L)'
;MSTTDPDALLGPADVRELAAALGVRPTKQRGQNFVIDANTVRRIVRTAEVQPDDVVVEVGPGLGSLTLALLESADRVTAVEIDDVLAAALPATIAARMPGRKDRFALVHSDAMRVRQLPGPAPTALVANLPYNVAVPVLLHMLDRFPTIERTLVMVQAEVADRLAARPGSRVYGVPSVKANWYAEVRRAGAIGRNVFWPAPNVDSGLVSLVRRPGPPKTTATKDEVFAVVDAAFAQRRKTLRAALAGWAGSPAAAEAALVAAGIPPQARGESLTVEEFARIAEHKGAGGAGGPGGVKEARGAGGTGGPGGVKEAGGVE
;
A
#
# COMPACT_ATOMS: atom_id res chain seq x y z
N MET A 1 -5.68 -12.12 -35.12
CA MET A 1 -4.22 -12.08 -34.92
C MET A 1 -3.74 -10.72 -35.40
N SER A 2 -3.53 -9.77 -34.49
CA SER A 2 -2.96 -8.46 -34.84
C SER A 2 -1.47 -8.66 -34.98
N THR A 3 -0.93 -8.51 -36.19
CA THR A 3 0.50 -8.36 -36.42
C THR A 3 0.97 -7.15 -35.63
N THR A 4 1.76 -7.37 -34.58
CA THR A 4 2.39 -6.30 -33.81
C THR A 4 3.37 -5.58 -34.73
N ASP A 5 3.10 -4.30 -35.01
CA ASP A 5 4.00 -3.46 -35.77
C ASP A 5 5.30 -3.27 -34.97
N PRO A 6 6.46 -3.76 -35.44
CA PRO A 6 7.71 -3.61 -34.70
C PRO A 6 8.09 -2.14 -34.43
N ASP A 7 7.55 -1.18 -35.19
CA ASP A 7 7.80 0.26 -35.04
C ASP A 7 6.93 0.95 -33.96
N ALA A 8 6.03 0.21 -33.30
CA ALA A 8 5.12 0.77 -32.30
C ALA A 8 5.78 1.07 -30.94
N LEU A 9 6.85 0.37 -30.57
CA LEU A 9 7.50 0.54 -29.26
C LEU A 9 8.70 1.49 -29.35
N LEU A 10 8.96 2.22 -28.26
CA LEU A 10 10.05 3.19 -28.21
C LEU A 10 11.41 2.50 -27.98
N GLY A 11 12.36 2.77 -28.87
CA GLY A 11 13.77 2.44 -28.67
C GLY A 11 14.58 3.58 -28.05
N PRO A 12 15.90 3.40 -27.88
CA PRO A 12 16.77 4.41 -27.28
C PRO A 12 16.83 5.73 -28.06
N ALA A 13 16.74 5.68 -29.40
CA ALA A 13 16.73 6.87 -30.25
C ALA A 13 15.43 7.66 -30.06
N ASP A 14 14.28 6.98 -30.14
CA ASP A 14 12.96 7.62 -29.98
C ASP A 14 12.82 8.31 -28.63
N VAL A 15 13.25 7.65 -27.55
CA VAL A 15 13.19 8.22 -26.19
C VAL A 15 14.03 9.49 -26.08
N ARG A 16 15.23 9.50 -26.66
CA ARG A 16 16.11 10.68 -26.64
C ARG A 16 15.56 11.82 -27.49
N GLU A 17 15.02 11.50 -28.66
CA GLU A 17 14.40 12.47 -29.56
C GLU A 17 13.17 13.11 -28.92
N LEU A 18 12.24 12.30 -28.38
CA LEU A 18 11.07 12.78 -27.65
C LEU A 18 11.46 13.63 -26.45
N ALA A 19 12.41 13.18 -25.63
CA ALA A 19 12.88 13.95 -24.48
C ALA A 19 13.49 15.29 -24.90
N ALA A 20 14.28 15.32 -25.97
CA ALA A 20 14.88 16.54 -26.50
C ALA A 20 13.83 17.51 -27.04
N ALA A 21 12.87 17.01 -27.84
CA ALA A 21 11.78 17.80 -28.40
C ALA A 21 10.89 18.42 -27.31
N LEU A 22 10.68 17.71 -26.21
CA LEU A 22 9.91 18.18 -25.05
C LEU A 22 10.73 19.07 -24.10
N GLY A 23 12.02 19.25 -24.34
CA GLY A 23 12.92 19.96 -23.41
C GLY A 23 13.05 19.27 -22.06
N VAL A 24 12.69 17.99 -21.96
CA VAL A 24 12.75 17.20 -20.73
C VAL A 24 14.21 16.91 -20.43
N ARG A 25 14.73 17.61 -19.42
CA ARG A 25 16.01 17.27 -18.81
C ARG A 25 15.70 16.36 -17.62
N PRO A 26 16.11 15.07 -17.66
CA PRO A 26 15.86 14.15 -16.56
C PRO A 26 16.39 14.74 -15.25
N THR A 27 15.48 15.05 -14.32
CA THR A 27 15.87 15.62 -13.04
C THR A 27 16.03 14.52 -12.00
N LYS A 28 17.14 14.55 -11.24
CA LYS A 28 17.35 13.64 -10.10
C LYS A 28 16.22 13.77 -9.07
N GLN A 29 15.64 14.97 -8.92
CA GLN A 29 14.57 15.26 -7.95
C GLN A 29 13.26 14.50 -8.24
N ARG A 30 12.89 14.31 -9.51
CA ARG A 30 11.69 13.55 -9.90
C ARG A 30 11.96 12.06 -10.13
N GLY A 31 13.21 11.61 -10.01
CA GLY A 31 13.58 10.19 -10.18
C GLY A 31 13.26 9.62 -11.57
N GLN A 32 13.19 10.48 -12.60
CA GLN A 32 12.80 10.10 -13.95
C GLN A 32 13.89 9.23 -14.60
N ASN A 33 13.58 7.94 -14.80
CA ASN A 33 14.38 7.00 -15.56
C ASN A 33 13.45 6.32 -16.57
N PHE A 34 13.59 6.65 -17.84
CA PHE A 34 12.72 6.15 -18.91
C PHE A 34 13.21 4.81 -19.41
N VAL A 35 12.32 3.82 -19.57
CA VAL A 35 12.68 2.52 -20.13
C VAL A 35 12.90 2.68 -21.64
N ILE A 36 14.05 2.23 -22.14
CA ILE A 36 14.49 2.39 -23.54
C ILE A 36 14.59 1.07 -24.31
N ASP A 37 14.16 -0.04 -23.72
CA ASP A 37 14.27 -1.38 -24.31
C ASP A 37 12.89 -2.04 -24.48
N ALA A 38 12.50 -2.23 -25.74
CA ALA A 38 11.24 -2.84 -26.14
C ALA A 38 11.07 -4.27 -25.57
N ASN A 39 12.15 -5.03 -25.49
CA ASN A 39 12.10 -6.40 -24.95
C ASN A 39 11.82 -6.40 -23.45
N THR A 40 12.36 -5.42 -22.72
CA THR A 40 12.12 -5.23 -21.29
C THR A 40 10.67 -4.87 -21.02
N VAL A 41 10.07 -3.91 -21.73
CA VAL A 41 8.65 -3.58 -21.51
C VAL A 41 7.73 -4.74 -21.86
N ARG A 42 7.99 -5.47 -22.95
CA ARG A 42 7.23 -6.71 -23.27
C ARG A 42 7.39 -7.78 -22.20
N ARG A 43 8.59 -7.93 -21.62
CA ARG A 43 8.82 -8.85 -20.50
C ARG A 43 8.01 -8.41 -19.28
N ILE A 44 7.98 -7.12 -18.95
CA ILE A 44 7.19 -6.58 -17.84
C ILE A 44 5.70 -6.91 -18.04
N VAL A 45 5.14 -6.66 -19.23
CA VAL A 45 3.73 -6.95 -19.53
C VAL A 45 3.42 -8.45 -19.41
N ARG A 46 4.31 -9.32 -19.92
CA ARG A 46 4.15 -10.79 -19.74
C ARG A 46 4.25 -11.22 -18.29
N THR A 47 5.20 -10.69 -17.52
CA THR A 47 5.37 -10.99 -16.10
C THR A 47 4.21 -10.47 -15.24
N ALA A 48 3.54 -9.41 -15.70
CA ALA A 48 2.32 -8.89 -15.09
C ALA A 48 1.09 -9.74 -15.42
N GLU A 49 1.24 -10.71 -16.32
CA GLU A 49 0.18 -11.62 -16.76
C GLU A 49 -1.04 -10.84 -17.31
N VAL A 50 -0.80 -9.70 -17.98
CA VAL A 50 -1.86 -8.86 -18.57
C VAL A 50 -2.67 -9.64 -19.59
N GLN A 51 -4.00 -9.60 -19.46
CA GLN A 51 -4.96 -10.28 -20.31
C GLN A 51 -5.63 -9.32 -21.31
N PRO A 52 -6.18 -9.82 -22.42
CA PRO A 52 -6.85 -9.01 -23.44
C PRO A 52 -8.05 -8.20 -22.97
N ASP A 53 -8.70 -8.62 -21.88
CA ASP A 53 -9.85 -7.97 -21.26
C ASP A 53 -9.48 -7.06 -20.07
N ASP A 54 -8.19 -6.98 -19.73
CA ASP A 54 -7.73 -6.16 -18.61
C ASP A 54 -7.90 -4.66 -18.88
N VAL A 55 -8.29 -3.95 -17.82
CA VAL A 55 -8.25 -2.49 -17.75
C VAL A 55 -7.09 -2.13 -16.84
N VAL A 56 -5.99 -1.69 -17.45
CA VAL A 56 -4.74 -1.43 -16.74
C VAL A 56 -4.67 0.04 -16.34
N VAL A 57 -4.31 0.29 -15.08
CA VAL A 57 -3.79 1.60 -14.67
C VAL A 57 -2.27 1.55 -14.63
N GLU A 58 -1.63 2.57 -15.19
CA GLU A 58 -0.19 2.81 -15.12
C GLU A 58 0.07 4.11 -14.38
N VAL A 59 1.01 4.12 -13.44
CA VAL A 59 1.41 5.34 -12.73
C VAL A 59 2.83 5.71 -13.13
N GLY A 60 3.02 6.97 -13.55
CA GLY A 60 4.30 7.47 -14.05
C GLY A 60 4.67 6.88 -15.42
N PRO A 61 3.82 7.03 -16.46
CA PRO A 61 4.09 6.51 -17.80
C PRO A 61 5.34 7.12 -18.45
N GLY A 62 5.75 8.32 -18.02
CA GLY A 62 6.84 9.04 -18.64
C GLY A 62 6.56 9.34 -20.12
N LEU A 63 7.45 8.88 -20.99
CA LEU A 63 7.32 9.05 -22.44
C LEU A 63 6.43 7.97 -23.09
N GLY A 64 5.91 7.02 -22.32
CA GLY A 64 4.95 6.02 -22.80
C GLY A 64 5.52 4.68 -23.22
N SER A 65 6.80 4.39 -22.96
CA SER A 65 7.42 3.10 -23.37
C SER A 65 6.66 1.88 -22.84
N LEU A 66 6.26 1.90 -21.57
CA LEU A 66 5.48 0.82 -20.96
C LEU A 66 4.00 0.92 -21.35
N THR A 67 3.44 2.13 -21.44
CA THR A 67 2.07 2.39 -21.92
C THR A 67 1.80 1.75 -23.28
N LEU A 68 2.72 1.89 -24.23
CA LEU A 68 2.59 1.31 -25.58
C LEU A 68 2.58 -0.22 -25.51
N ALA A 69 3.48 -0.83 -24.73
CA ALA A 69 3.51 -2.28 -24.55
C ALA A 69 2.25 -2.81 -23.85
N LEU A 70 1.67 -2.04 -22.92
CA LEU A 70 0.41 -2.38 -22.28
C LEU A 70 -0.76 -2.31 -23.28
N LEU A 71 -0.80 -1.29 -24.14
CA LEU A 71 -1.82 -1.14 -25.19
C LEU A 71 -1.75 -2.23 -26.27
N GLU A 72 -0.60 -2.88 -26.47
CA GLU A 72 -0.49 -4.08 -27.31
C GLU A 72 -1.35 -5.23 -26.74
N SER A 73 -1.48 -5.32 -25.42
CA SER A 73 -1.98 -6.52 -24.72
C SER A 73 -3.32 -6.35 -24.00
N ALA A 74 -3.61 -5.17 -23.45
CA ALA A 74 -4.82 -4.89 -22.65
C ALA A 74 -5.99 -4.36 -23.49
N ASP A 75 -7.21 -4.39 -22.94
CA ASP A 75 -8.38 -3.74 -23.56
C ASP A 75 -8.25 -2.22 -23.48
N ARG A 76 -7.83 -1.71 -22.30
CA ARG A 76 -7.68 -0.28 -22.00
C ARG A 76 -6.49 -0.01 -21.09
N VAL A 77 -5.87 1.15 -21.28
CA VAL A 77 -4.82 1.66 -20.40
C VAL A 77 -5.16 3.08 -19.97
N THR A 78 -5.19 3.31 -18.67
CA THR A 78 -5.27 4.65 -18.08
C THR A 78 -3.93 4.98 -17.43
N ALA A 79 -3.27 6.02 -17.92
CA ALA A 79 -2.02 6.49 -17.32
C ALA A 79 -2.27 7.66 -16.36
N VAL A 80 -1.57 7.66 -15.22
CA VAL A 80 -1.56 8.77 -14.25
C VAL A 80 -0.18 9.41 -14.28
N GLU A 81 -0.11 10.66 -14.72
CA GLU A 81 1.14 11.43 -14.82
C GLU A 81 1.00 12.76 -14.08
N ILE A 82 2.03 13.13 -13.32
CA ILE A 82 2.09 14.37 -12.53
C ILE A 82 2.86 15.47 -13.26
N ASP A 83 3.78 15.10 -14.14
CA ASP A 83 4.61 16.04 -14.89
C ASP A 83 3.81 16.67 -16.04
N ASP A 84 3.59 17.99 -15.98
CA ASP A 84 2.79 18.74 -16.96
C ASP A 84 3.25 18.54 -18.41
N VAL A 85 4.57 18.47 -18.65
CA VAL A 85 5.13 18.35 -20.00
C VAL A 85 4.91 16.94 -20.54
N LEU A 86 5.18 15.92 -19.72
CA LEU A 86 5.01 14.53 -20.11
C LEU A 86 3.52 14.19 -20.28
N ALA A 87 2.68 14.66 -19.37
CA ALA A 87 1.22 14.51 -19.46
C ALA A 87 0.69 15.14 -20.77
N ALA A 88 1.09 16.37 -21.09
CA ALA A 88 0.63 17.02 -22.33
C ALA A 88 1.08 16.29 -23.60
N ALA A 89 2.27 15.68 -23.59
CA ALA A 89 2.85 15.01 -24.76
C ALA A 89 2.33 13.60 -25.01
N LEU A 90 2.07 12.84 -23.93
CA LEU A 90 1.80 11.41 -24.00
C LEU A 90 0.67 11.01 -24.97
N PRO A 91 -0.51 11.69 -25.00
CA PRO A 91 -1.57 11.35 -25.95
C PRO A 91 -1.12 11.43 -27.42
N ALA A 92 -0.28 12.41 -27.77
CA ALA A 92 0.25 12.54 -29.11
C ALA A 92 1.25 11.42 -29.44
N THR A 93 2.11 11.04 -28.48
CA THR A 93 3.01 9.89 -28.62
C THR A 93 2.21 8.60 -28.88
N ILE A 94 1.15 8.35 -28.11
CA ILE A 94 0.29 7.16 -28.31
C ILE A 94 -0.40 7.20 -29.67
N ALA A 95 -0.97 8.34 -30.07
CA ALA A 95 -1.64 8.46 -31.36
C ALA A 95 -0.69 8.27 -32.55
N ALA A 96 0.57 8.73 -32.44
CA ALA A 96 1.58 8.58 -33.48
C ALA A 96 2.08 7.14 -33.60
N ARG A 97 2.32 6.45 -32.47
CA ARG A 97 2.90 5.10 -32.45
C ARG A 97 1.87 3.99 -32.58
N MET A 98 0.65 4.19 -32.07
CA MET A 98 -0.42 3.20 -32.07
C MET A 98 -1.79 3.84 -32.37
N PRO A 99 -1.99 4.40 -33.58
CA PRO A 99 -3.21 5.12 -33.93
C PRO A 99 -4.48 4.27 -33.75
N GLY A 100 -4.42 2.96 -34.03
CA GLY A 100 -5.54 2.03 -33.86
C GLY A 100 -5.90 1.72 -32.39
N ARG A 101 -5.09 2.16 -31.42
CA ARG A 101 -5.33 1.96 -29.99
C ARG A 101 -5.56 3.27 -29.22
N LYS A 102 -5.50 4.44 -29.87
CA LYS A 102 -5.63 5.74 -29.19
C LYS A 102 -6.91 5.88 -28.36
N ASP A 103 -8.04 5.32 -28.83
CA ASP A 103 -9.34 5.40 -28.14
C ASP A 103 -9.45 4.41 -26.96
N ARG A 104 -8.43 3.55 -26.80
CA ARG A 104 -8.26 2.64 -25.67
C ARG A 104 -7.31 3.21 -24.61
N PHE A 105 -6.76 4.39 -24.84
CA PHE A 105 -5.89 5.10 -23.92
C PHE A 105 -6.63 6.26 -23.26
N ALA A 106 -6.40 6.45 -21.96
CA ALA A 106 -6.81 7.64 -21.23
C ALA A 106 -5.65 8.18 -20.40
N LEU A 107 -5.61 9.51 -20.24
CA LEU A 107 -4.66 10.19 -19.38
C LEU A 107 -5.38 10.87 -18.23
N VAL A 108 -4.86 10.68 -17.03
CA VAL A 108 -5.21 11.44 -15.83
C VAL A 108 -3.99 12.26 -15.42
N HIS A 109 -4.03 13.56 -15.71
CA HIS A 109 -2.99 14.50 -15.28
C HIS A 109 -3.20 14.84 -13.80
N SER A 110 -2.53 14.13 -12.91
CA SER A 110 -2.68 14.28 -11.46
C SER A 110 -1.51 13.64 -10.70
N ASP A 111 -1.32 14.10 -9.47
CA ASP A 111 -0.57 13.33 -8.48
C ASP A 111 -1.34 12.05 -8.15
N ALA A 112 -0.72 10.90 -8.33
CA ALA A 112 -1.33 9.60 -8.04
C ALA A 112 -1.87 9.48 -6.60
N MET A 113 -1.24 10.16 -5.63
CA MET A 113 -1.72 10.20 -4.24
C MET A 113 -3.04 10.97 -4.06
N ARG A 114 -3.45 11.76 -5.06
CA ARG A 114 -4.70 12.53 -5.06
C ARG A 114 -5.81 11.88 -5.87
N VAL A 115 -5.47 10.89 -6.70
CA VAL A 115 -6.44 10.21 -7.56
C VAL A 115 -7.45 9.44 -6.71
N ARG A 116 -8.75 9.72 -6.93
CA ARG A 116 -9.89 9.05 -6.29
C ARG A 116 -10.79 8.31 -7.28
N GLN A 117 -10.67 8.58 -8.56
CA GLN A 117 -11.44 7.95 -9.63
C GLN A 117 -10.61 7.95 -10.90
N LEU A 118 -10.87 6.97 -11.76
CA LEU A 118 -10.25 6.86 -13.08
C LEU A 118 -11.38 6.87 -14.12
N PRO A 119 -11.14 7.41 -15.33
CA PRO A 119 -12.10 7.35 -16.42
C PRO A 119 -12.31 5.91 -16.90
N GLY A 120 -13.50 5.65 -17.45
CA GLY A 120 -13.82 4.34 -18.03
C GLY A 120 -14.14 3.27 -16.97
N PRO A 121 -14.02 1.99 -17.33
CA PRO A 121 -14.27 0.89 -16.41
C PRO A 121 -13.26 0.87 -15.25
N ALA A 122 -13.63 0.23 -14.14
CA ALA A 122 -12.73 0.08 -13.01
C ALA A 122 -11.47 -0.73 -13.39
N PRO A 123 -10.27 -0.34 -12.91
CA PRO A 123 -9.04 -1.05 -13.26
C PRO A 123 -9.02 -2.44 -12.64
N THR A 124 -8.58 -3.43 -13.42
CA THR A 124 -8.36 -4.82 -13.00
C THR A 124 -6.90 -5.08 -12.66
N ALA A 125 -5.97 -4.30 -13.22
CA ALA A 125 -4.55 -4.43 -12.99
C ALA A 125 -3.82 -3.08 -12.83
N LEU A 126 -2.74 -3.08 -12.04
CA LEU A 126 -1.79 -1.97 -11.93
C LEU A 126 -0.42 -2.43 -12.43
N VAL A 127 0.09 -1.81 -13.50
CA VAL A 127 1.43 -2.11 -14.03
C VAL A 127 2.20 -0.80 -14.16
N ALA A 128 3.31 -0.66 -13.43
CA ALA A 128 3.99 0.63 -13.35
C ALA A 128 5.50 0.53 -13.13
N ASN A 129 6.24 1.47 -13.71
CA ASN A 129 7.60 1.80 -13.31
C ASN A 129 7.56 2.96 -12.31
N LEU A 130 7.48 2.63 -11.01
CA LEU A 130 7.17 3.64 -10.01
C LEU A 130 8.38 4.53 -9.68
N PRO A 131 8.18 5.87 -9.52
CA PRO A 131 9.23 6.76 -9.08
C PRO A 131 9.77 6.36 -7.69
N TYR A 132 11.09 6.30 -7.57
CA TYR A 132 11.75 5.67 -6.41
C TYR A 132 11.44 6.32 -5.06
N ASN A 133 11.23 7.64 -5.04
CA ASN A 133 10.98 8.41 -3.84
C ASN A 133 9.56 8.25 -3.28
N VAL A 134 8.59 7.82 -4.09
CA VAL A 134 7.17 7.74 -3.70
C VAL A 134 6.52 6.39 -4.00
N ALA A 135 7.29 5.40 -4.47
CA ALA A 135 6.77 4.12 -4.94
C ALA A 135 5.87 3.41 -3.92
N VAL A 136 6.31 3.25 -2.67
CA VAL A 136 5.54 2.51 -1.66
C VAL A 136 4.24 3.25 -1.29
N PRO A 137 4.24 4.55 -0.94
CA PRO A 137 3.00 5.29 -0.71
C PRO A 137 2.01 5.21 -1.88
N VAL A 138 2.49 5.39 -3.12
CA VAL A 138 1.65 5.32 -4.33
C VAL A 138 1.05 3.93 -4.50
N LEU A 139 1.85 2.88 -4.39
CA LEU A 139 1.37 1.50 -4.47
C LEU A 139 0.25 1.22 -3.46
N LEU A 140 0.47 1.57 -2.19
CA LEU A 140 -0.52 1.33 -1.12
C LEU A 140 -1.78 2.17 -1.33
N HIS A 141 -1.65 3.43 -1.76
CA HIS A 141 -2.78 4.30 -2.07
C HIS A 141 -3.64 3.74 -3.21
N MET A 142 -3.02 3.27 -4.29
CA MET A 142 -3.75 2.70 -5.43
C MET A 142 -4.47 1.41 -5.05
N LEU A 143 -3.82 0.52 -4.29
CA LEU A 143 -4.45 -0.71 -3.79
C LEU A 143 -5.60 -0.42 -2.81
N ASP A 144 -5.48 0.61 -1.98
CA ASP A 144 -6.56 1.01 -1.07
C ASP A 144 -7.74 1.62 -1.84
N ARG A 145 -7.45 2.47 -2.82
CA ARG A 145 -8.48 3.24 -3.52
C ARG A 145 -9.25 2.43 -4.55
N PHE A 146 -8.59 1.47 -5.19
CA PHE A 146 -9.16 0.67 -6.26
C PHE A 146 -9.17 -0.82 -5.87
N PRO A 147 -10.20 -1.26 -5.12
CA PRO A 147 -10.30 -2.64 -4.66
C PRO A 147 -10.51 -3.65 -5.81
N THR A 148 -10.87 -3.17 -7.00
CA THR A 148 -11.00 -3.97 -8.24
C THR A 148 -9.66 -4.38 -8.84
N ILE A 149 -8.54 -3.80 -8.40
CA ILE A 149 -7.21 -4.20 -8.87
C ILE A 149 -6.88 -5.57 -8.27
N GLU A 150 -6.94 -6.61 -9.10
CA GLU A 150 -6.67 -7.99 -8.72
C GLU A 150 -5.18 -8.33 -8.81
N ARG A 151 -4.51 -7.77 -9.82
CA ARG A 151 -3.12 -8.07 -10.14
C ARG A 151 -2.30 -6.79 -10.20
N THR A 152 -1.09 -6.83 -9.66
CA THR A 152 -0.18 -5.70 -9.71
C THR A 152 1.23 -6.17 -10.00
N LEU A 153 1.91 -5.49 -10.93
CA LEU A 153 3.34 -5.63 -11.14
C LEU A 153 3.97 -4.24 -11.13
N VAL A 154 4.84 -4.00 -10.15
CA VAL A 154 5.59 -2.75 -10.08
C VAL A 154 7.07 -2.99 -10.23
N MET A 155 7.71 -2.08 -10.97
CA MET A 155 9.15 -1.92 -11.00
C MET A 155 9.54 -0.80 -10.05
N VAL A 156 10.47 -1.11 -9.15
CA VAL A 156 11.02 -0.20 -8.13
C VAL A 156 12.51 -0.46 -7.96
N GLN A 157 13.23 0.34 -7.18
CA GLN A 157 14.64 0.03 -6.84
C GLN A 157 14.77 -1.36 -6.21
N ALA A 158 15.88 -2.04 -6.46
CA ALA A 158 16.12 -3.39 -5.96
C ALA A 158 15.88 -3.52 -4.45
N GLU A 159 16.39 -2.61 -3.62
CA GLU A 159 16.18 -2.64 -2.16
C GLU A 159 14.70 -2.50 -1.76
N VAL A 160 13.96 -1.63 -2.46
CA VAL A 160 12.53 -1.43 -2.20
C VAL A 160 11.75 -2.70 -2.55
N ALA A 161 12.11 -3.35 -3.65
CA ALA A 161 11.50 -4.61 -4.05
C ALA A 161 11.81 -5.75 -3.06
N ASP A 162 13.04 -5.82 -2.53
CA ASP A 162 13.40 -6.77 -1.46
C ASP A 162 12.59 -6.49 -0.19
N ARG A 163 12.44 -5.22 0.17
CA ARG A 163 11.68 -4.82 1.35
C ARG A 163 10.19 -5.15 1.19
N LEU A 164 9.58 -4.89 0.04
CA LEU A 164 8.16 -5.21 -0.21
C LEU A 164 7.90 -6.73 -0.11
N ALA A 165 8.77 -7.53 -0.73
CA ALA A 165 8.62 -8.99 -0.79
C ALA A 165 9.25 -9.73 0.41
N ALA A 166 9.80 -9.00 1.38
CA ALA A 166 10.42 -9.58 2.55
C ALA A 166 9.41 -10.40 3.36
N ARG A 167 9.86 -11.53 3.91
CA ARG A 167 9.09 -12.36 4.85
C ARG A 167 9.45 -12.04 6.31
N PRO A 168 8.53 -12.28 7.26
CA PRO A 168 8.83 -12.16 8.68
C PRO A 168 10.10 -12.95 9.07
N GLY A 169 10.86 -12.42 10.02
CA GLY A 169 12.15 -12.94 10.46
C GLY A 169 13.36 -12.47 9.64
N SER A 170 13.15 -11.81 8.50
CA SER A 170 14.25 -11.28 7.70
C SER A 170 14.66 -9.84 8.10
N ARG A 171 15.96 -9.52 7.98
CA ARG A 171 16.50 -8.20 8.31
C ARG A 171 15.92 -7.05 7.45
N VAL A 172 15.48 -7.37 6.23
CA VAL A 172 14.88 -6.40 5.31
C VAL A 172 13.39 -6.17 5.57
N TYR A 173 12.73 -7.04 6.34
CA TYR A 173 11.31 -6.93 6.69
C TYR A 173 11.00 -5.64 7.45
N GLY A 174 9.91 -4.96 7.08
CA GLY A 174 9.51 -3.69 7.68
C GLY A 174 8.09 -3.28 7.36
N VAL A 175 7.77 -2.02 7.67
CA VAL A 175 6.44 -1.42 7.43
C VAL A 175 5.91 -1.67 6.01
N PRO A 176 6.70 -1.49 4.92
CA PRO A 176 6.19 -1.77 3.57
C PRO A 176 5.80 -3.23 3.36
N SER A 177 6.55 -4.18 3.95
CA SER A 177 6.28 -5.60 3.86
C SER A 177 4.92 -5.94 4.48
N VAL A 178 4.67 -5.43 5.69
CA VAL A 178 3.42 -5.66 6.42
C VAL A 178 2.24 -5.00 5.71
N LYS A 179 2.36 -3.70 5.39
CA LYS A 179 1.26 -2.92 4.79
C LYS A 179 0.90 -3.39 3.38
N ALA A 180 1.86 -3.86 2.58
CA ALA A 180 1.55 -4.46 1.29
C ALA A 180 0.82 -5.82 1.47
N ASN A 181 1.23 -6.62 2.45
CA ASN A 181 0.58 -7.90 2.76
C ASN A 181 -0.86 -7.77 3.29
N TRP A 182 -1.25 -6.59 3.79
CA TRP A 182 -2.65 -6.29 4.11
C TRP A 182 -3.58 -6.41 2.89
N TYR A 183 -3.10 -6.00 1.71
CA TYR A 183 -3.89 -5.96 0.48
C TYR A 183 -3.72 -7.22 -0.38
N ALA A 184 -2.52 -7.78 -0.41
CA ALA A 184 -2.12 -8.76 -1.43
C ALA A 184 -1.08 -9.76 -0.92
N GLU A 185 -0.96 -10.90 -1.59
CA GLU A 185 0.24 -11.73 -1.51
C GLU A 185 1.36 -11.08 -2.33
N VAL A 186 2.52 -10.85 -1.70
CA VAL A 186 3.64 -10.10 -2.31
C VAL A 186 4.81 -11.04 -2.58
N ARG A 187 5.31 -11.04 -3.82
CA ARG A 187 6.48 -11.86 -4.22
C ARG A 187 7.42 -11.10 -5.16
N ARG A 188 8.71 -11.44 -5.11
CA ARG A 188 9.67 -11.03 -6.14
C ARG A 188 9.28 -11.68 -7.47
N ALA A 189 9.28 -10.89 -8.54
CA ALA A 189 8.94 -11.34 -9.89
C ALA A 189 10.12 -11.26 -10.87
N GLY A 190 11.25 -10.67 -10.45
CA GLY A 190 12.47 -10.62 -11.26
C GLY A 190 13.33 -9.39 -10.97
N ALA A 191 14.37 -9.24 -11.79
CA ALA A 191 15.28 -8.11 -11.77
C ALA A 191 15.44 -7.51 -13.17
N ILE A 192 15.65 -6.19 -13.21
CA ILE A 192 15.85 -5.38 -14.41
C ILE A 192 17.15 -4.59 -14.24
N GLY A 193 18.12 -4.83 -15.13
CA GLY A 193 19.41 -4.16 -15.08
C GLY A 193 19.31 -2.68 -15.46
N ARG A 194 20.13 -1.82 -14.86
CA ARG A 194 20.10 -0.36 -15.07
C ARG A 194 20.30 0.14 -16.51
N ASN A 195 20.89 -0.67 -17.39
CA ASN A 195 21.24 -0.27 -18.76
C ASN A 195 20.04 -0.18 -19.71
N VAL A 196 18.88 -0.65 -19.29
CA VAL A 196 17.62 -0.53 -20.06
C VAL A 196 16.90 0.80 -19.79
N PHE A 197 17.55 1.72 -19.09
CA PHE A 197 16.99 3.02 -18.73
C PHE A 197 17.83 4.16 -19.28
N TRP A 198 17.16 5.27 -19.56
CA TRP A 198 17.79 6.56 -19.81
C TRP A 198 17.14 7.67 -18.96
N PRO A 199 17.92 8.45 -18.20
CA PRO A 199 19.30 8.15 -17.80
C PRO A 199 19.36 6.83 -17.02
N ALA A 200 20.53 6.20 -16.99
CA ALA A 200 20.71 4.98 -16.20
C ALA A 200 20.69 5.32 -14.70
N PRO A 201 19.90 4.60 -13.88
CA PRO A 201 19.91 4.77 -12.43
C PRO A 201 21.22 4.25 -11.81
N ASN A 202 21.51 4.69 -10.59
CA ASN A 202 22.71 4.25 -9.84
C ASN A 202 22.61 2.82 -9.31
N VAL A 203 21.40 2.26 -9.28
CA VAL A 203 21.10 0.94 -8.73
C VAL A 203 20.21 0.18 -9.70
N ASP A 204 20.23 -1.15 -9.62
CA ASP A 204 19.34 -1.99 -10.41
C ASP A 204 17.90 -1.93 -9.90
N SER A 205 16.97 -2.35 -10.75
CA SER A 205 15.54 -2.38 -10.45
C SER A 205 15.06 -3.79 -10.18
N GLY A 206 14.02 -3.90 -9.36
CA GLY A 206 13.33 -5.13 -9.03
C GLY A 206 11.88 -5.10 -9.45
N LEU A 207 11.39 -6.22 -9.96
CA LEU A 207 9.95 -6.44 -10.18
C LEU A 207 9.34 -7.09 -8.93
N VAL A 208 8.19 -6.57 -8.51
CA VAL A 208 7.37 -7.10 -7.43
C VAL A 208 5.98 -7.39 -7.97
N SER A 209 5.54 -8.63 -7.84
CA SER A 209 4.18 -9.07 -8.14
C SER A 209 3.36 -9.06 -6.86
N LEU A 210 2.16 -8.51 -6.94
CA LEU A 210 1.16 -8.54 -5.88
C LEU A 210 -0.13 -9.12 -6.44
N VAL A 211 -0.66 -10.14 -5.79
CA VAL A 211 -1.96 -10.75 -6.11
C VAL A 211 -2.92 -10.44 -4.99
N ARG A 212 -4.02 -9.74 -5.29
CA ARG A 212 -4.98 -9.29 -4.29
C ARG A 212 -5.53 -10.48 -3.51
N ARG A 213 -5.61 -10.32 -2.18
CA ARG A 213 -6.27 -11.29 -1.32
C ARG A 213 -7.79 -11.19 -1.48
N PRO A 214 -8.55 -12.29 -1.33
CA PRO A 214 -10.02 -12.27 -1.37
C PRO A 214 -10.67 -11.30 -0.37
N GLY A 215 -9.94 -10.93 0.69
CA GLY A 215 -10.29 -9.87 1.63
C GLY A 215 -9.09 -9.50 2.51
N PRO A 216 -9.20 -8.42 3.30
CA PRO A 216 -8.19 -8.10 4.31
C PRO A 216 -8.07 -9.24 5.35
N PRO A 217 -7.01 -9.24 6.18
CA PRO A 217 -6.94 -10.09 7.36
C PRO A 217 -8.27 -10.03 8.14
N LYS A 218 -8.78 -11.19 8.57
CA LYS A 218 -10.00 -11.23 9.39
C LYS A 218 -9.70 -10.56 10.74
N THR A 219 -10.31 -9.41 10.98
CA THR A 219 -10.12 -8.66 12.22
C THR A 219 -11.32 -7.75 12.53
N THR A 220 -11.53 -7.42 13.81
CA THR A 220 -12.45 -6.36 14.24
C THR A 220 -11.81 -4.97 14.26
N ALA A 221 -10.48 -4.90 14.18
CA ALA A 221 -9.76 -3.62 14.11
C ALA A 221 -9.89 -2.99 12.72
N THR A 222 -9.97 -1.66 12.68
CA THR A 222 -9.91 -0.91 11.42
C THR A 222 -8.50 -0.98 10.82
N LYS A 223 -8.40 -0.83 9.50
CA LYS A 223 -7.10 -0.72 8.79
C LYS A 223 -6.18 0.30 9.46
N ASP A 224 -6.71 1.46 9.85
CA ASP A 224 -5.92 2.55 10.42
C ASP A 224 -5.37 2.18 11.81
N GLU A 225 -6.12 1.43 12.62
CA GLU A 225 -5.63 0.89 13.89
C GLU A 225 -4.53 -0.14 13.70
N VAL A 226 -4.68 -1.04 12.72
CA VAL A 226 -3.65 -2.02 12.35
C VAL A 226 -2.39 -1.30 11.85
N PHE A 227 -2.54 -0.29 11.00
CA PHE A 227 -1.40 0.46 10.46
C PHE A 227 -0.70 1.26 11.56
N ALA A 228 -1.44 1.80 12.53
CA ALA A 228 -0.87 2.50 13.68
C ALA A 228 -0.01 1.59 14.56
N VAL A 229 -0.43 0.35 14.84
CA VAL A 229 0.39 -0.59 15.62
C VAL A 229 1.64 -1.05 14.84
N VAL A 230 1.51 -1.24 13.52
CA VAL A 230 2.65 -1.55 12.65
C VAL A 230 3.68 -0.43 12.68
N ASP A 231 3.25 0.82 12.48
CA ASP A 231 4.16 1.97 12.50
C ASP A 231 4.86 2.13 13.86
N ALA A 232 4.11 1.94 14.97
CA ALA A 232 4.67 1.98 16.31
C ALA A 232 5.71 0.87 16.55
N ALA A 233 5.44 -0.36 16.10
CA ALA A 233 6.36 -1.49 16.28
C ALA A 233 7.69 -1.30 15.53
N PHE A 234 7.68 -0.64 14.37
CA PHE A 234 8.88 -0.41 13.56
C PHE A 234 9.57 0.92 13.84
N ALA A 235 8.98 1.82 14.61
CA ALA A 235 9.61 3.09 15.02
C ALA A 235 10.93 2.85 15.79
N GLN A 236 11.05 1.74 16.51
CA GLN A 236 12.24 1.36 17.28
C GLN A 236 12.64 -0.09 17.04
N ARG A 237 13.07 -0.41 15.81
CA ARG A 237 13.33 -1.79 15.31
C ARG A 237 14.14 -2.71 16.22
N ARG A 238 15.06 -2.17 17.04
CA ARG A 238 15.92 -2.97 17.94
C ARG A 238 15.25 -3.35 19.27
N LYS A 239 14.12 -2.73 19.62
CA LYS A 239 13.42 -2.96 20.87
C LYS A 239 12.42 -4.12 20.75
N THR A 240 12.13 -4.75 21.87
CA THR A 240 11.00 -5.69 21.98
C THR A 240 9.67 -4.96 21.77
N LEU A 241 8.63 -5.69 21.37
CA LEU A 241 7.30 -5.13 21.13
C LEU A 241 6.73 -4.44 22.37
N ARG A 242 6.92 -5.00 23.57
CA ARG A 242 6.52 -4.34 24.83
C ARG A 242 7.05 -2.91 24.95
N ALA A 243 8.33 -2.71 24.61
CA ALA A 243 8.97 -1.40 24.70
C ALA A 243 8.65 -0.50 23.51
N ALA A 244 8.54 -1.06 22.30
CA ALA A 244 8.19 -0.30 21.10
C ALA A 244 6.74 0.20 21.12
N LEU A 245 5.81 -0.62 21.62
CA LEU A 245 4.37 -0.32 21.66
C LEU A 245 3.92 0.42 22.93
N ALA A 246 4.82 0.70 23.87
CA ALA A 246 4.47 1.38 25.13
C ALA A 246 3.75 2.72 24.89
N GLY A 247 4.23 3.54 23.94
CA GLY A 247 3.57 4.80 23.60
C GLY A 247 2.23 4.62 22.89
N TRP A 248 2.11 3.60 22.03
CA TRP A 248 0.87 3.29 21.30
C TRP A 248 -0.24 2.75 22.22
N ALA A 249 0.13 1.94 23.21
CA ALA A 249 -0.80 1.36 24.20
C ALA A 249 -1.00 2.25 25.44
N GLY A 250 -0.21 3.32 25.61
CA GLY A 250 -0.24 4.24 26.76
C GLY A 250 0.70 3.86 27.91
N SER A 251 1.13 2.60 28.02
CA SER A 251 2.21 2.18 28.94
C SER A 251 2.84 0.84 28.53
N PRO A 252 4.04 0.48 29.04
CA PRO A 252 4.59 -0.86 28.84
C PRO A 252 3.70 -2.00 29.35
N ALA A 253 2.98 -1.79 30.46
CA ALA A 253 2.06 -2.79 31.02
C ALA A 253 0.82 -2.99 30.13
N ALA A 254 0.26 -1.90 29.59
CA ALA A 254 -0.85 -1.97 28.64
C ALA A 254 -0.43 -2.63 27.31
N ALA A 255 0.79 -2.35 26.84
CA ALA A 255 1.34 -3.01 25.66
C ALA A 255 1.51 -4.52 25.88
N GLU A 256 2.03 -4.92 27.04
CA GLU A 256 2.17 -6.32 27.43
C GLU A 256 0.81 -7.04 27.50
N ALA A 257 -0.20 -6.41 28.11
CA ALA A 257 -1.56 -6.97 28.17
C ALA A 257 -2.16 -7.19 26.77
N ALA A 258 -2.00 -6.22 25.86
CA ALA A 258 -2.46 -6.34 24.47
C ALA A 258 -1.72 -7.46 23.71
N LEU A 259 -0.40 -7.56 23.89
CA LEU A 259 0.43 -8.60 23.26
C LEU A 259 0.02 -10.00 23.75
N VAL A 260 -0.14 -10.19 25.06
CA VAL A 260 -0.56 -11.47 25.64
C VAL A 260 -1.96 -11.86 25.17
N ALA A 261 -2.90 -10.92 25.16
CA ALA A 261 -4.26 -11.16 24.66
C ALA A 261 -4.27 -11.58 23.17
N ALA A 262 -3.37 -10.99 22.37
CA ALA A 262 -3.18 -11.36 20.96
C ALA A 262 -2.42 -12.68 20.74
N GLY A 263 -1.96 -13.34 21.81
CA GLY A 263 -1.14 -14.56 21.75
C GLY A 263 0.31 -14.32 21.33
N ILE A 264 0.83 -13.10 21.52
CA ILE A 264 2.17 -12.67 21.08
C ILE A 264 3.11 -12.52 22.28
N PRO A 265 4.31 -13.12 22.25
CA PRO A 265 5.30 -12.94 23.32
C PRO A 265 5.72 -11.47 23.45
N PRO A 266 5.68 -10.85 24.65
CA PRO A 266 6.06 -9.45 24.84
C PRO A 266 7.50 -9.10 24.41
N GLN A 267 8.39 -10.09 24.44
CA GLN A 267 9.79 -10.03 24.02
C GLN A 267 10.00 -10.18 22.51
N ALA A 268 8.97 -10.55 21.74
CA ALA A 268 9.06 -10.60 20.28
C ALA A 268 9.40 -9.22 19.71
N ARG A 269 9.83 -9.17 18.45
CA ARG A 269 10.14 -7.93 17.73
C ARG A 269 9.23 -7.79 16.54
N GLY A 270 8.91 -6.56 16.13
CA GLY A 270 8.01 -6.32 15.00
C GLY A 270 8.42 -7.06 13.71
N GLU A 271 9.72 -7.27 13.51
CA GLU A 271 10.26 -7.96 12.34
C GLU A 271 9.93 -9.45 12.24
N SER A 272 9.46 -10.09 13.32
CA SER A 272 9.06 -11.50 13.33
C SER A 272 7.56 -11.73 13.12
N LEU A 273 6.75 -10.66 13.02
CA LEU A 273 5.29 -10.76 12.96
C LEU A 273 4.74 -10.67 11.53
N THR A 274 3.64 -11.38 11.30
CA THR A 274 2.76 -11.31 10.14
C THR A 274 1.75 -10.17 10.25
N VAL A 275 1.09 -9.82 9.15
CA VAL A 275 0.03 -8.78 9.16
C VAL A 275 -1.19 -9.23 9.97
N GLU A 276 -1.50 -10.52 9.96
CA GLU A 276 -2.56 -11.14 10.75
C GLU A 276 -2.28 -11.06 12.26
N GLU A 277 -1.01 -11.19 12.67
CA GLU A 277 -0.60 -10.99 14.07
C GLU A 277 -0.70 -9.52 14.49
N PHE A 278 -0.30 -8.58 13.63
CA PHE A 278 -0.50 -7.15 13.90
C PHE A 278 -1.99 -6.79 14.01
N ALA A 279 -2.85 -7.41 13.19
CA ALA A 279 -4.28 -7.21 13.27
C ALA A 279 -4.83 -7.65 14.63
N ARG A 280 -4.46 -8.84 15.13
CA ARG A 280 -4.83 -9.31 16.48
C ARG A 280 -4.35 -8.39 17.59
N ILE A 281 -3.12 -7.85 17.50
CA ILE A 281 -2.63 -6.89 18.50
C ILE A 281 -3.50 -5.63 18.54
N ALA A 282 -3.92 -5.13 17.36
CA ALA A 282 -4.75 -3.94 17.27
C ALA A 282 -6.12 -4.12 17.95
N GLU A 283 -6.73 -5.31 17.86
CA GLU A 283 -8.01 -5.63 18.52
C GLU A 283 -7.95 -5.51 20.05
N HIS A 284 -6.78 -5.70 20.63
CA HIS A 284 -6.59 -5.69 22.09
C HIS A 284 -6.02 -4.37 22.62
N LYS A 285 -6.04 -3.30 21.82
CA LYS A 285 -5.68 -1.97 22.30
C LYS A 285 -6.62 -1.56 23.45
N GLY A 286 -6.08 -1.44 24.66
CA GLY A 286 -6.86 -1.06 25.86
C GLY A 286 -7.31 -2.22 26.75
N ALA A 287 -6.92 -3.47 26.45
CA ALA A 287 -7.18 -4.63 27.32
C ALA A 287 -6.66 -4.47 28.77
N GLY A 288 -5.74 -3.53 29.02
CA GLY A 288 -5.27 -3.16 30.36
C GLY A 288 -6.19 -2.23 31.16
N GLY A 289 -7.31 -1.77 30.60
CA GLY A 289 -8.26 -0.84 31.25
C GLY A 289 -9.58 -1.46 31.71
N ALA A 290 -9.91 -2.69 31.29
CA ALA A 290 -11.16 -3.37 31.63
C ALA A 290 -10.87 -4.53 32.60
N GLY A 291 -10.75 -4.22 33.89
CA GLY A 291 -10.35 -5.21 34.90
C GLY A 291 -10.53 -4.76 36.35
N GLY A 292 -11.73 -4.34 36.72
CA GLY A 292 -12.19 -4.32 38.11
C GLY A 292 -13.70 -4.49 38.14
N PRO A 293 -14.26 -5.61 38.62
CA PRO A 293 -15.71 -5.72 38.79
C PRO A 293 -16.12 -4.69 39.84
N GLY A 294 -17.07 -3.83 39.46
CA GLY A 294 -17.66 -2.84 40.35
C GLY A 294 -18.23 -3.53 41.58
N GLY A 295 -17.54 -3.38 42.71
CA GLY A 295 -18.15 -3.56 44.02
C GLY A 295 -19.23 -2.50 44.17
N VAL A 296 -20.49 -2.95 44.17
CA VAL A 296 -21.63 -2.19 44.65
C VAL A 296 -21.27 -1.69 46.04
N LYS A 297 -20.96 -0.39 46.19
CA LYS A 297 -20.90 0.25 47.50
C LYS A 297 -22.34 0.41 47.98
N GLU A 298 -22.81 -0.57 48.75
CA GLU A 298 -23.89 -0.35 49.70
C GLU A 298 -23.51 0.81 50.61
N ALA A 299 -24.21 1.93 50.45
CA ALA A 299 -24.20 3.02 51.41
C ALA A 299 -24.94 2.54 52.68
N ARG A 300 -24.20 1.99 53.64
CA ARG A 300 -24.68 1.85 55.02
C ARG A 300 -24.79 3.25 55.62
N GLY A 301 -26.00 3.80 55.60
CA GLY A 301 -26.37 4.96 56.39
C GLY A 301 -26.32 4.61 57.88
N ALA A 302 -25.32 5.13 58.58
CA ALA A 302 -25.31 5.19 60.04
C ALA A 302 -26.19 6.38 60.45
N GLY A 303 -27.42 6.10 60.86
CA GLY A 303 -28.33 7.05 61.49
C GLY A 303 -29.09 6.35 62.59
N GLY A 304 -28.69 6.56 63.85
CA GLY A 304 -29.32 5.88 64.98
C GLY A 304 -28.73 6.26 66.33
N THR A 305 -28.93 7.52 66.74
CA THR A 305 -28.91 7.90 68.17
C THR A 305 -30.34 8.25 68.56
N GLY A 306 -31.06 7.27 69.10
CA GLY A 306 -32.37 7.47 69.73
C GLY A 306 -32.18 7.71 71.23
N GLY A 307 -32.61 8.88 71.71
CA GLY A 307 -32.90 9.13 73.12
C GLY A 307 -34.34 8.70 73.46
N PRO A 308 -34.65 8.38 74.73
CA PRO A 308 -35.92 7.78 75.11
C PRO A 308 -36.98 8.84 75.43
N GLY A 309 -38.24 8.56 75.09
CA GLY A 309 -39.35 9.34 75.60
C GLY A 309 -40.71 8.85 75.11
N GLY A 310 -41.55 8.40 76.04
CA GLY A 310 -43.01 8.50 75.93
C GLY A 310 -43.76 7.19 75.70
N VAL A 311 -44.31 6.65 76.78
CA VAL A 311 -45.34 5.60 76.82
C VAL A 311 -46.73 6.23 76.67
N LYS A 312 -47.67 5.44 76.11
CA LYS A 312 -49.17 5.47 76.18
C LYS A 312 -49.83 5.76 74.84
N GLU A 313 -50.99 5.21 74.48
CA GLU A 313 -51.75 3.98 74.77
C GLU A 313 -52.98 4.07 73.84
N ALA A 314 -53.56 2.92 73.49
CA ALA A 314 -54.98 2.70 73.18
C ALA A 314 -55.62 3.17 71.84
N GLY A 315 -56.20 2.17 71.15
CA GLY A 315 -57.47 2.23 70.37
C GLY A 315 -57.39 2.89 68.99
N GLY A 316 -57.91 2.35 67.89
CA GLY A 316 -58.87 1.29 67.65
C GLY A 316 -59.64 1.65 66.36
N VAL A 317 -59.80 0.67 65.47
CA VAL A 317 -60.85 0.45 64.44
C VAL A 317 -61.23 1.56 63.43
N GLU A 318 -61.30 1.10 62.17
CA GLU A 318 -61.91 1.65 60.93
C GLU A 318 -61.13 2.69 60.10
#